data_AF-A0AA38XGM8-F1
#
_entry.id   AF-A0AA38XGM8-F1
#
_cell.length_a   1.000
_cell.length_b   1.000
_cell.length_c   1.000
_cell.angle_alpha   90.00
_cell.angle_beta   90.00
_cell.angle_gamma   90.00
#
_symmetry.space_group_name_H-M   'P 1'
#
loop_
_entity.id
_entity.type
_entity.pdbx_description
1 polymer ?
#
loop_
_entity_poly.entity_id
_entity_poly.type
_entity_poly.pdbx_seq_one_letter_code
_entity_poly.pdbx_strand_id
1 'polypeptide(L)'
;MPLAYAPDGPTLLDCLQHIRQVEAADGQPWPHKGRTQAQCMPMTRIDRANAGLTFLLELLHASERVRVDGDDTQHLGDDAREGLLLACRGLSEYVDVQLQAA
;
A
#
# COMPACT_ATOMS: atom_id res chain seq x y z
N MET A 1 16.10 -22.29 34.55
CA MET A 1 16.25 -21.81 33.16
C MET A 1 15.36 -20.58 33.01
N PRO A 2 15.88 -19.38 32.70
CA PRO A 2 15.01 -18.23 32.52
C PRO A 2 14.29 -18.36 31.17
N LEU A 3 12.98 -18.18 31.19
CA LEU A 3 12.16 -18.08 30.00
C LEU A 3 12.62 -16.84 29.23
N ALA A 4 13.05 -17.03 27.98
CA ALA A 4 13.36 -15.93 27.09
C ALA A 4 12.11 -15.05 26.97
N TYR A 5 12.24 -13.78 27.37
CA TYR A 5 11.23 -12.76 27.15
C TYR A 5 10.97 -12.68 25.64
N ALA A 6 9.79 -13.15 25.22
CA ALA A 6 9.33 -12.92 23.86
C ALA A 6 9.23 -11.40 23.69
N PRO A 7 9.80 -10.81 22.62
CA PRO A 7 9.64 -9.38 22.41
C PRO A 7 8.15 -9.09 22.31
N ASP A 8 7.66 -8.17 23.14
CA ASP A 8 6.32 -7.61 23.01
C ASP A 8 6.12 -7.19 21.54
N GLY A 9 4.96 -7.52 20.96
CA GLY A 9 4.63 -7.16 19.58
C GLY A 9 4.79 -5.64 19.35
N PRO A 10 4.91 -5.20 18.09
CA PRO A 10 5.21 -3.81 17.79
C PRO A 10 4.17 -2.88 18.43
N THR A 11 4.64 -1.82 19.09
CA THR A 11 3.71 -0.83 19.67
C THR A 11 3.06 -0.02 18.56
N LEU A 12 1.90 0.58 18.83
CA LEU A 12 1.27 1.49 17.87
C LEU A 12 2.21 2.64 17.47
N LEU A 13 3.01 3.14 18.41
CA LEU A 13 3.99 4.18 18.14
C LEU A 13 5.09 3.68 17.20
N ASP A 14 5.59 2.46 17.41
CA ASP A 14 6.57 1.84 16.51
C ASP A 14 5.98 1.70 15.12
N CYS A 15 4.78 1.13 14.98
CA CYS A 15 4.08 1.03 13.70
C CYS A 15 3.94 2.39 13.01
N LEU A 16 3.56 3.44 13.74
CA LEU A 16 3.45 4.79 13.18
C LEU A 16 4.80 5.38 12.77
N GLN A 17 5.85 5.13 13.55
CA GLN A 17 7.21 5.56 13.22
C GLN A 17 7.71 4.84 11.97
N HIS A 18 7.50 3.53 11.86
CA HIS A 18 7.85 2.71 10.69
C HIS A 18 7.11 3.16 9.43
N ILE A 19 5.78 3.35 9.51
CA ILE A 19 4.96 3.91 8.41
C ILE A 19 5.50 5.28 7.95
N ARG A 20 5.99 6.10 8.89
CA ARG A 20 6.59 7.42 8.65
C ARG A 20 8.05 7.37 8.19
N GLN A 21 8.80 6.34 8.57
CA GLN A 21 10.25 6.18 8.35
C GLN A 21 10.61 5.32 7.14
N VAL A 22 9.72 5.26 6.14
CA VAL A 22 10.12 4.92 4.75
C VAL A 22 10.40 3.43 4.58
N GLU A 23 9.42 2.61 4.94
CA GLU A 23 9.33 1.22 4.48
C GLU A 23 8.76 1.14 3.05
N ALA A 24 9.35 0.25 2.24
CA ALA A 24 8.78 -0.21 0.99
C ALA A 24 7.43 -0.91 1.22
N ALA A 25 6.73 -1.26 0.14
CA ALA A 25 5.44 -1.92 0.20
C ALA A 25 5.45 -3.25 0.98
N ASP A 26 6.61 -3.93 1.03
CA ASP A 26 6.82 -5.16 1.78
C ASP A 26 7.09 -4.94 3.28
N GLY A 27 7.05 -3.70 3.75
CA GLY A 27 7.35 -3.34 5.14
C GLY A 27 8.85 -3.38 5.45
N GLN A 28 9.73 -3.53 4.46
CA GLN A 28 11.18 -3.52 4.66
C GLN A 28 11.76 -2.13 4.42
N PRO A 29 12.89 -1.78 5.07
CA PRO A 29 13.60 -0.54 4.77
C PRO A 29 13.99 -0.44 3.30
N TRP A 30 13.79 0.74 2.70
CA TRP A 30 14.18 0.96 1.31
C TRP A 30 15.71 0.79 1.13
N PRO A 31 16.19 0.08 0.08
CA PRO A 31 17.61 -0.13 -0.14
C PRO A 31 18.35 1.18 -0.46
N HIS A 32 19.16 1.65 0.49
CA HIS A 32 20.05 2.82 0.35
C HIS A 32 21.30 2.46 -0.49
N LYS A 33 21.18 2.44 -1.82
CA LYS A 33 22.32 2.29 -2.75
C LYS A 33 23.18 3.57 -2.84
N GLY A 34 23.65 4.09 -1.70
CA GLY A 34 24.41 5.34 -1.60
C GLY A 34 23.58 6.63 -1.74
N ARG A 35 22.25 6.51 -1.69
CA ARG A 35 21.31 7.65 -1.71
C ARG A 35 21.07 8.17 -0.29
N THR A 36 20.75 9.45 -0.14
CA THR A 36 20.34 10.01 1.16
C THR A 36 18.90 9.60 1.48
N GLN A 37 18.50 9.68 2.76
CA GLN A 37 17.12 9.40 3.16
C GLN A 37 16.09 10.26 2.40
N ALA A 38 16.42 11.53 2.15
CA ALA A 38 15.59 12.44 1.36
C ALA A 38 15.40 11.97 -0.09
N GLN A 39 16.43 11.34 -0.69
CA GLN A 39 16.37 10.79 -2.06
C GLN A 39 15.62 9.46 -2.14
N CYS A 40 15.58 8.67 -1.05
CA CYS A 40 14.82 7.42 -1.02
C CYS A 40 13.32 7.64 -0.79
N MET A 41 12.95 8.72 -0.09
CA MET A 41 11.55 9.00 0.29
C MET A 41 10.55 9.00 -0.89
N PRO A 42 10.79 9.72 -2.01
CA PRO A 42 9.88 9.69 -3.15
C PRO A 42 9.75 8.29 -3.75
N MET A 43 10.86 7.56 -3.89
CA MET A 43 10.88 6.22 -4.46
C MET A 43 10.08 5.21 -3.63
N THR A 44 10.21 5.27 -2.32
CA THR A 44 9.44 4.42 -1.40
C THR A 44 7.95 4.75 -1.40
N ARG A 45 7.59 6.02 -1.58
CA ARG A 45 6.19 6.43 -1.72
C ARG A 45 5.60 5.96 -3.04
N ILE A 46 6.36 6.02 -4.14
CA ILE A 46 6.00 5.43 -5.43
C ILE A 46 5.75 3.93 -5.28
N ASP A 47 6.67 3.21 -4.63
CA ASP A 47 6.57 1.77 -4.43
C ASP A 47 5.30 1.38 -3.66
N ARG A 48 5.04 2.03 -2.52
CA ARG A 48 3.81 1.82 -1.74
C ARG A 48 2.54 2.18 -2.52
N ALA A 49 2.55 3.28 -3.28
CA ALA A 49 1.40 3.68 -4.07
C ALA A 49 1.12 2.71 -5.22
N ASN A 50 2.16 2.20 -5.89
CA ASN A 50 2.04 1.18 -6.93
C ASN A 50 1.53 -0.16 -6.36
N ALA A 51 2.01 -0.57 -5.18
CA ALA A 51 1.52 -1.77 -4.52
C ALA A 51 0.03 -1.64 -4.14
N GLY A 52 -0.36 -0.49 -3.58
CA GLY A 52 -1.76 -0.19 -3.30
C GLY A 52 -2.62 -0.18 -4.57
N LEU A 53 -2.13 0.43 -5.65
CA LEU A 53 -2.83 0.48 -6.95
C LEU A 53 -3.02 -0.93 -7.52
N THR A 54 -1.98 -1.76 -7.49
CA THR A 54 -2.05 -3.16 -7.92
C THR A 54 -3.12 -3.93 -7.16
N PHE A 55 -3.13 -3.82 -5.83
CA PHE A 55 -4.12 -4.47 -4.99
C PHE A 55 -5.56 -4.02 -5.30
N LEU A 56 -5.79 -2.72 -5.49
CA LEU A 56 -7.12 -2.21 -5.85
C LEU A 56 -7.59 -2.70 -7.22
N LEU A 57 -6.68 -2.80 -8.20
CA LEU A 57 -6.97 -3.36 -9.52
C LEU A 57 -7.30 -4.86 -9.44
N GLU A 58 -6.59 -5.63 -8.61
CA GLU A 58 -6.91 -7.03 -8.34
C GLU A 58 -8.30 -7.18 -7.69
N LEU A 59 -8.64 -6.31 -6.73
CA LEU A 59 -9.96 -6.30 -6.11
C LEU A 59 -11.07 -5.94 -7.09
N LEU A 60 -10.85 -4.95 -7.96
CA LEU A 60 -11.79 -4.59 -9.04
C LEU A 60 -11.97 -5.75 -10.03
N HIS A 61 -10.89 -6.43 -10.41
CA HIS A 61 -10.95 -7.61 -11.26
C HIS A 61 -11.72 -8.75 -10.58
N ALA A 62 -11.44 -9.05 -9.32
CA ALA A 62 -12.19 -10.05 -8.56
C ALA A 62 -13.69 -9.69 -8.47
N SER A 63 -13.99 -8.42 -8.21
CA SER A 63 -15.37 -7.91 -8.17
C SER A 63 -16.08 -8.07 -9.51
N GLU A 64 -15.39 -7.83 -10.63
CA GLU A 64 -15.95 -8.04 -11.97
C GLU A 64 -16.20 -9.52 -12.27
N ARG A 65 -15.31 -10.43 -11.85
CA ARG A 65 -15.55 -11.88 -11.99
C ARG A 65 -16.77 -12.33 -11.19
N VAL A 66 -16.93 -11.81 -9.98
CA VAL A 66 -18.13 -12.07 -9.16
C VAL A 66 -19.37 -11.48 -9.84
N ARG A 67 -19.29 -10.30 -10.45
CA ARG A 67 -20.40 -9.68 -11.19
C ARG A 67 -20.84 -10.48 -12.43
N VAL A 68 -19.92 -11.19 -13.07
CA VAL A 68 -20.17 -11.95 -14.31
C VAL A 68 -20.62 -13.38 -14.02
N ASP A 69 -19.95 -14.05 -13.08
CA ASP A 69 -20.08 -15.50 -12.85
C ASP A 69 -20.59 -15.86 -11.44
N GLY A 70 -20.72 -14.88 -10.53
CA GLY A 70 -20.99 -15.09 -9.11
C GLY A 70 -22.45 -14.91 -8.72
N ASP A 71 -22.68 -14.94 -7.40
CA ASP A 71 -23.99 -14.67 -6.81
C ASP A 71 -24.21 -13.17 -6.63
N ASP A 72 -25.41 -12.70 -6.99
CA ASP A 72 -25.79 -11.28 -6.95
C ASP A 72 -25.62 -10.67 -5.55
N THR A 73 -25.76 -11.47 -4.49
CA THR A 73 -25.58 -10.99 -3.10
C THR A 73 -24.12 -10.68 -2.75
N GLN A 74 -23.18 -11.16 -3.56
CA GLN A 74 -21.75 -10.93 -3.39
C GLN A 74 -21.23 -9.78 -4.27
N HIS A 75 -22.11 -9.15 -5.05
CA HIS A 75 -21.71 -8.03 -5.91
C HIS A 75 -21.31 -6.84 -5.04
N LEU A 76 -20.18 -6.23 -5.40
CA LEU A 76 -19.80 -4.96 -4.84
C LEU A 76 -20.78 -3.88 -5.34
N GLY A 77 -21.38 -3.13 -4.42
CA GLY A 77 -22.29 -2.04 -4.77
C GLY A 77 -21.61 -0.96 -5.61
N ASP A 78 -22.40 -0.25 -6.41
CA ASP A 78 -21.89 0.74 -7.38
C ASP A 78 -21.04 1.83 -6.73
N ASP A 79 -21.46 2.35 -5.57
CA ASP A 79 -20.70 3.37 -4.83
C ASP A 79 -19.32 2.86 -4.39
N ALA A 80 -19.24 1.58 -4.00
CA ALA A 80 -17.98 0.98 -3.58
C ALA A 80 -17.07 0.71 -4.79
N ARG A 81 -17.62 0.26 -5.93
CA ARG A 81 -16.86 0.17 -7.18
C ARG A 81 -16.32 1.53 -7.63
N GLU A 82 -17.14 2.57 -7.59
CA GLU A 82 -16.72 3.93 -7.94
C GLU A 82 -15.66 4.44 -6.97
N GLY A 83 -15.82 4.19 -5.66
CA GLY A 83 -14.82 4.49 -4.66
C GLY A 83 -13.46 3.83 -4.93
N LEU A 84 -13.45 2.57 -5.36
CA LEU A 84 -12.21 1.87 -5.74
C LEU A 84 -11.56 2.48 -6.99
N LEU A 85 -12.35 2.86 -8.00
CA LEU A 85 -11.86 3.52 -9.21
C LEU A 85 -11.25 4.90 -8.89
N LEU A 86 -11.92 5.68 -8.04
CA LEU A 86 -11.42 6.96 -7.55
C LEU A 86 -10.13 6.79 -6.75
N ALA A 87 -10.04 5.76 -5.90
CA ALA A 87 -8.81 5.44 -5.17
C ALA A 87 -7.66 5.05 -6.11
N CYS A 88 -7.93 4.24 -7.15
CA CYS A 88 -6.93 3.91 -8.18
C CYS A 88 -6.40 5.17 -8.87
N ARG A 89 -7.30 6.09 -9.25
CA ARG A 89 -6.95 7.37 -9.85
C ARG A 89 -6.09 8.21 -8.91
N GLY A 90 -6.51 8.35 -7.65
CA GLY A 90 -5.77 9.11 -6.65
C GLY A 90 -4.36 8.57 -6.38
N LEU A 91 -4.19 7.24 -6.34
CA LEU A 91 -2.87 6.62 -6.21
C LEU A 91 -2.00 6.85 -7.44
N SER A 92 -2.58 6.80 -8.65
CA SER A 92 -1.87 7.08 -9.90
C SER A 92 -1.39 8.54 -9.96
N GLU A 93 -2.27 9.49 -9.63
CA GLU A 93 -1.93 10.92 -9.53
C GLU A 93 -0.85 11.17 -8.46
N TYR A 94 -0.91 10.45 -7.34
CA TYR A 94 0.11 10.53 -6.29
C TYR A 94 1.48 10.01 -6.75
N VAL A 95 1.52 8.92 -7.53
CA VAL A 95 2.75 8.41 -8.13
C VAL A 95 3.39 9.48 -9.01
N ASP A 96 2.63 10.17 -9.84
CA ASP A 96 3.13 11.26 -10.68
C ASP A 96 3.75 12.40 -9.86
N VAL A 97 3.09 12.80 -8.75
CA VAL A 97 3.62 13.80 -7.82
C VAL A 97 4.95 13.35 -7.21
N GLN A 98 5.06 12.08 -6.82
CA GLN A 98 6.31 11.57 -6.24
C GLN A 98 7.41 11.40 -7.29
N LEU A 99 7.08 11.06 -8.54
CA LEU A 99 8.04 10.99 -9.64
C LEU A 99 8.67 12.35 -9.93
N GLN A 100 7.90 13.43 -9.86
CA GLN A 100 8.42 14.80 -10.00
C GLN A 100 9.32 15.22 -8.82
N ALA A 101 9.17 14.58 -7.66
CA ALA A 101 9.94 14.86 -6.46
C ALA A 101 11.17 13.94 -6.27
N ALA A 102 11.32 12.90 -7.11
CA ALA A 102 12.38 11.88 -7.05
C ALA A 102 13.65 12.32 -7.79
#